data_AF-A0A2Z2NQW7-F1
#
_entry.id   AF-A0A2Z2NQW7-F1
#
_cell.length_a   1.000
_cell.length_b   1.000
_cell.length_c   1.000
_cell.angle_alpha   90.00
_cell.angle_beta   90.00
_cell.angle_gamma   90.00
#
_symmetry.space_group_name_H-M   'P 1'
#
loop_
_entity.id
_entity.type
_entity.pdbx_description
1 polymer ?
#
loop_
_entity_poly.entity_id
_entity_poly.type
_entity_poly.pdbx_seq_one_letter_code
_entity_poly.pdbx_strand_id
1 'polypeptide(L)'
;MKKDNVVQFEGRDENTDLLTQLLQTGARQLLAQAIEAEVSDFLSQFQDRTLANGRAAVVRNGHQPEREIQTGIGPVTVKVPKVRARDGEPVTFRSALVPPYVRRTKSIEAALPWLYLKGISSGEMQSALEVLVGPEAKGLSASTISRLKQVWGEEYEAWCQAPLDKDQWVYVWVDGIHSGLRSDDSKLCALTVIGVNEQGKKQILAIEDSTRESTQSWREVLLSSRLAA
;
A
#
# COMPACT_ATOMS: atom_id res chain seq x y z
N MET A 1 4.59 2.30 63.08
CA MET A 1 4.33 1.33 61.99
C MET A 1 3.15 1.83 61.16
N LYS A 2 3.39 2.22 59.90
CA LYS A 2 2.52 1.90 58.77
C LYS A 2 3.27 2.28 57.49
N LYS A 3 3.94 1.28 56.91
CA LYS A 3 4.45 1.31 55.54
C LYS A 3 3.29 0.85 54.67
N ASP A 4 2.49 1.77 54.17
CA ASP A 4 1.48 1.43 53.17
C ASP A 4 2.18 1.41 51.81
N ASN A 5 2.59 0.21 51.40
CA ASN A 5 3.24 -0.09 50.13
C ASN A 5 2.17 -0.44 49.06
N VAL A 6 1.07 0.31 49.04
CA VAL A 6 -0.04 0.06 48.11
C VAL A 6 0.21 0.87 46.85
N VAL A 7 0.76 0.20 45.83
CA VAL A 7 0.74 0.72 44.46
C VAL A 7 -0.72 0.70 44.01
N GLN A 8 -1.34 1.87 43.91
CA GLN A 8 -2.66 2.00 43.31
C GLN A 8 -2.53 1.64 41.83
N PHE A 9 -3.11 0.51 41.42
CA PHE A 9 -3.33 0.23 40.01
C PHE A 9 -4.49 1.12 39.56
N GLU A 10 -4.20 2.08 38.70
CA GLU A 10 -5.22 2.91 38.04
C GLU A 10 -6.24 2.02 37.32
N GLY A 11 -7.49 2.49 37.30
CA GLY A 11 -8.67 1.71 36.91
C GLY A 11 -8.56 1.08 35.52
N ARG A 12 -9.02 -0.18 35.41
CA ARG A 12 -9.06 -0.99 34.18
C ARG A 12 -9.83 -0.38 32.99
N ASP A 13 -10.57 0.70 33.21
CA ASP A 13 -11.41 1.34 32.18
C ASP A 13 -10.73 2.53 31.46
N GLU A 14 -9.55 2.97 31.91
CA GLU A 14 -8.67 3.90 31.17
C GLU A 14 -7.45 3.17 30.58
N ASN A 15 -7.62 1.89 30.26
CA ASN A 15 -6.56 1.04 29.73
C ASN A 15 -6.30 1.39 28.26
N THR A 16 -5.66 2.54 28.05
CA THR A 16 -4.92 2.83 26.83
C THR A 16 -4.07 1.60 26.55
N ASP A 17 -4.20 0.98 25.38
CA ASP A 17 -3.64 -0.34 25.08
C ASP A 17 -2.13 -0.42 25.40
N LEU A 18 -1.81 -0.83 26.64
CA LEU A 18 -0.46 -0.81 27.20
C LEU A 18 0.46 -1.75 26.43
N LEU A 19 -0.09 -2.83 25.89
CA LEU A 19 0.64 -3.75 25.04
C LEU A 19 1.06 -3.05 23.75
N THR A 20 0.12 -2.38 23.07
CA THR A 20 0.43 -1.63 21.85
C THR A 20 1.42 -0.50 22.10
N GLN A 21 1.29 0.24 23.20
CA GLN A 21 2.27 1.28 23.56
C GLN A 21 3.68 0.72 23.80
N LEU A 22 3.78 -0.41 24.49
CA LEU A 22 5.05 -1.10 24.72
C LEU A 22 5.65 -1.57 23.39
N LEU A 23 4.85 -2.15 22.50
CA LEU A 23 5.28 -2.58 21.17
C LEU A 23 5.72 -1.40 20.30
N GLN A 24 4.99 -0.28 20.30
CA GLN A 24 5.37 0.94 19.56
C GLN A 24 6.70 1.51 20.07
N THR A 25 6.89 1.56 21.39
CA THR A 25 8.14 2.02 22.00
C THR A 25 9.30 1.11 21.64
N GLY A 26 9.12 -0.21 21.74
CA GLY A 26 10.12 -1.20 21.32
C GLY A 26 10.44 -1.10 19.84
N ALA A 27 9.42 -0.99 18.97
CA ALA A 27 9.60 -0.84 17.53
C ALA A 27 10.37 0.43 17.17
N ARG A 28 10.09 1.55 17.83
CA ARG A 28 10.84 2.81 17.66
C ARG A 28 12.31 2.64 18.02
N GLN A 29 12.62 2.00 19.14
CA GLN A 29 14.00 1.76 19.58
C GLN A 29 14.73 0.82 18.63
N LEU A 30 14.10 -0.28 18.22
CA LEU A 30 14.67 -1.25 17.29
C LEU A 30 14.94 -0.63 15.91
N LEU A 31 14.00 0.16 15.38
CA LEU A 31 14.20 0.88 14.11
C LEU A 31 15.34 1.88 14.21
N ALA A 32 15.43 2.64 15.31
CA ALA A 32 16.54 3.57 15.52
C ALA A 32 17.89 2.85 15.55
N GLN A 33 17.99 1.74 16.28
CA GLN A 33 19.21 0.92 16.35
C GLN A 33 19.59 0.36 14.97
N ALA A 34 18.61 -0.16 14.23
CA ALA A 34 18.86 -0.74 12.92
C ALA A 34 19.30 0.32 11.88
N ILE A 35 18.69 1.52 11.90
CA ILE A 35 19.12 2.63 11.04
C ILE A 35 20.52 3.12 11.42
N GLU A 36 20.86 3.17 12.71
CA GLU A 36 22.20 3.52 13.16
C GLU A 36 23.25 2.50 12.67
N ALA A 37 22.89 1.22 12.65
CA ALA A 37 23.73 0.18 12.06
C ALA A 37 23.92 0.39 10.55
N GLU A 38 22.83 0.63 9.79
CA GLU A 38 22.91 0.95 8.35
C GLU A 38 23.84 2.15 8.06
N VAL A 39 23.77 3.19 8.90
CA VAL A 39 24.63 4.38 8.75
C VAL A 39 26.08 4.06 9.10
N SER A 40 26.32 3.22 10.10
CA SER A 40 27.68 2.79 10.46
C SER A 40 28.31 2.01 9.31
N ASP A 41 27.59 1.03 8.76
CA ASP A 41 28.03 0.22 7.61
C ASP A 41 28.20 1.07 6.34
N PHE A 42 27.39 2.11 6.19
CA PHE A 42 27.56 3.07 5.10
C PHE A 42 28.84 3.89 5.27
N LEU A 43 29.14 4.38 6.48
CA LEU A 43 30.34 5.18 6.72
C LEU A 43 31.63 4.36 6.60
N SER A 44 31.62 3.08 6.97
CA SER A 44 32.79 2.21 6.83
C SER A 44 33.19 2.01 5.37
N GLN A 45 32.25 2.07 4.42
CA GLN A 45 32.54 2.04 2.97
C GLN A 45 33.36 3.25 2.49
N PHE A 46 33.38 4.34 3.27
CA PHE A 46 34.10 5.57 2.95
C PHE A 46 35.26 5.87 3.91
N GLN A 47 35.71 4.88 4.69
CA GLN A 47 36.77 5.07 5.69
C GLN A 47 38.10 5.52 5.06
N ASP A 48 38.39 5.07 3.84
CA ASP A 48 39.62 5.41 3.11
C ASP A 48 39.57 6.82 2.49
N ARG A 49 38.39 7.46 2.49
CA ARG A 49 38.24 8.85 2.04
C ARG A 49 38.60 9.80 3.18
N THR A 50 39.82 10.32 3.13
CA THR A 50 40.30 11.33 4.08
C THR A 50 40.61 12.65 3.41
N LEU A 51 40.34 13.74 4.10
CA LEU A 51 40.78 15.08 3.72
C LEU A 51 42.31 15.19 3.87
N ALA A 52 42.91 16.23 3.27
CA ALA A 52 44.34 16.52 3.37
C ALA A 52 44.86 16.69 4.82
N ASN A 53 43.97 16.93 5.79
CA ASN A 53 44.28 17.03 7.21
C ASN A 53 44.08 15.71 8.00
N GLY A 54 43.91 14.58 7.31
CA GLY A 54 43.75 13.25 7.91
C GLY A 54 42.38 12.99 8.53
N ARG A 55 41.43 13.92 8.46
CA ARG A 55 40.06 13.72 8.95
C ARG A 55 39.22 12.98 7.92
N ALA A 56 38.26 12.17 8.37
CA ALA A 56 37.29 11.52 7.49
C ALA A 56 36.56 12.56 6.61
N ALA A 57 36.49 12.29 5.31
CA ALA A 57 35.82 13.15 4.34
C ALA A 57 34.29 13.03 4.44
N VAL A 58 33.79 11.84 4.77
CA VAL A 58 32.36 11.54 4.90
C VAL A 58 32.02 11.43 6.39
N VAL A 59 31.13 12.29 6.88
CA VAL A 59 30.80 12.37 8.30
C VAL A 59 29.29 12.49 8.54
N ARG A 60 28.85 12.12 9.74
CA ARG A 60 27.50 12.40 10.22
C ARG A 60 27.27 13.91 10.33
N ASN A 61 26.08 14.37 9.97
CA ASN A 61 25.69 15.78 9.96
C ASN A 61 24.26 15.97 10.45
N GLY A 62 23.99 15.50 11.67
CA GLY A 62 22.68 15.57 12.31
C GLY A 62 21.69 14.57 11.73
N HIS A 63 20.40 14.90 11.79
CA HIS A 63 19.31 14.04 11.39
C HIS A 63 18.36 14.75 10.42
N GLN A 64 17.61 13.96 9.64
CA GLN A 64 16.46 14.45 8.92
C GLN A 64 15.33 14.81 9.91
N PRO A 65 14.35 15.63 9.50
CA PRO A 65 13.15 15.86 10.30
C PRO A 65 12.50 14.52 10.69
N GLU A 66 12.01 14.47 11.92
CA GLU A 66 11.26 13.30 12.39
C GLU A 66 10.00 13.14 11.56
N ARG A 67 9.65 11.88 11.29
CA ARG A 67 8.41 11.55 10.59
C ARG A 67 7.86 10.23 11.08
N GLU A 68 6.55 10.09 10.98
CA GLU A 68 5.85 8.86 11.35
C GLU A 68 5.67 7.94 10.14
N ILE A 69 5.73 6.65 10.42
CA ILE A 69 5.42 5.57 9.47
C ILE A 69 4.24 4.79 10.05
N GLN A 70 3.16 4.67 9.29
CA GLN A 70 2.02 3.85 9.66
C GLN A 70 2.38 2.36 9.59
N THR A 71 2.31 1.66 10.72
CA THR A 71 2.55 0.21 10.84
C THR A 71 1.29 -0.50 11.30
N GLY A 72 1.32 -1.84 11.38
CA GLY A 72 0.22 -2.64 11.93
C GLY A 72 -0.06 -2.43 13.42
N ILE A 73 0.87 -1.81 14.15
CA ILE A 73 0.73 -1.49 15.59
C ILE A 73 0.52 0.01 15.83
N GLY A 74 0.14 0.78 14.80
CA GLY A 74 0.02 2.24 14.89
C GLY A 74 1.19 3.00 14.24
N PRO A 75 1.20 4.34 14.37
CA PRO A 75 2.29 5.16 13.88
C PRO A 75 3.57 4.92 14.68
N VAL A 76 4.70 4.77 13.99
CA VAL A 76 6.03 4.69 14.62
C VAL A 76 6.88 5.84 14.12
N THR A 77 7.37 6.68 15.04
CA THR A 77 8.24 7.81 14.74
C THR A 77 9.65 7.33 14.38
N VAL A 78 10.19 7.85 13.28
CA VAL A 78 11.54 7.55 12.83
C VAL A 78 12.34 8.83 12.62
N LYS A 79 13.63 8.77 12.97
CA LYS A 79 14.61 9.85 12.79
C LYS A 79 15.83 9.30 12.05
N VAL A 80 15.97 9.63 10.77
CA VAL A 80 17.05 9.09 9.94
C VAL A 80 18.28 10.00 10.02
N PRO A 81 19.49 9.49 10.33
CA PRO A 81 20.71 10.29 10.33
C PRO A 81 21.05 10.83 8.94
N LYS A 82 21.74 11.97 8.90
CA LYS A 82 22.26 12.58 7.68
C LYS A 82 23.76 12.37 7.60
N VAL A 83 24.22 12.11 6.39
CA VAL A 83 25.65 12.04 6.06
C VAL A 83 25.99 13.23 5.17
N ARG A 84 27.19 13.78 5.34
CA ARG A 84 27.75 14.87 4.53
C ARG A 84 29.18 14.52 4.12
N ALA A 85 29.45 14.63 2.82
CA ALA A 85 30.81 14.64 2.29
C ALA A 85 31.42 16.04 2.34
N ARG A 86 32.72 16.13 2.61
CA ARG A 86 33.51 17.38 2.77
C ARG A 86 34.64 17.54 1.76
N ASP A 87 34.89 16.51 0.95
CA ASP A 87 35.92 16.43 -0.10
C ASP A 87 35.45 16.98 -1.46
N GLY A 88 34.20 17.40 -1.57
CA GLY A 88 33.62 17.92 -2.81
C GLY A 88 32.92 16.86 -3.66
N GLU A 89 33.06 15.57 -3.33
CA GLU A 89 32.32 14.49 -3.97
C GLU A 89 31.04 14.18 -3.17
N PRO A 90 29.84 14.46 -3.70
CA PRO A 90 28.61 14.28 -2.93
C PRO A 90 28.32 12.81 -2.68
N VAL A 91 28.07 12.48 -1.40
CA VAL A 91 27.63 11.16 -0.96
C VAL A 91 26.28 11.30 -0.27
N THR A 92 25.33 10.42 -0.59
CA THR A 92 23.98 10.43 -0.02
C THR A 92 23.65 9.08 0.61
N PHE A 93 23.41 9.09 1.92
CA PHE A 93 22.87 7.93 2.62
C PHE A 93 21.38 7.78 2.34
N ARG A 94 20.94 6.56 2.00
CA ARG A 94 19.54 6.17 1.89
C ARG A 94 19.35 4.89 2.70
N SER A 95 18.54 4.96 3.76
CA SER A 95 18.16 3.80 4.57
C SER A 95 17.40 2.79 3.70
N ALA A 96 17.72 1.51 3.84
CA ALA A 96 17.02 0.43 3.15
C ALA A 96 15.72 0.09 3.89
N LEU A 97 15.74 0.16 5.23
CA LEU A 97 14.56 -0.03 6.08
C LEU A 97 13.54 1.11 5.94
N VAL A 98 14.02 2.35 5.87
CA VAL A 98 13.18 3.55 5.80
C VAL A 98 13.61 4.43 4.61
N PRO A 99 13.30 4.02 3.37
CA PRO A 99 13.60 4.81 2.18
C PRO A 99 12.94 6.19 2.22
N PRO A 100 13.44 7.17 1.46
CA PRO A 100 12.80 8.48 1.35
C PRO A 100 11.31 8.36 1.01
N TYR A 101 10.49 9.23 1.62
CA TYR A 101 9.05 9.35 1.39
C TYR A 101 8.17 8.14 1.79
N VAL A 102 8.73 7.05 2.31
CA VAL A 102 7.93 5.97 2.88
C VAL A 102 7.13 6.49 4.07
N ARG A 103 5.79 6.34 3.99
CA ARG A 103 4.82 6.76 5.00
C ARG A 103 4.09 5.61 5.68
N ARG A 104 4.18 4.40 5.11
CA ARG A 104 3.45 3.22 5.59
C ARG A 104 4.21 1.94 5.28
N THR A 105 3.94 0.90 6.05
CA THR A 105 4.43 -0.45 5.79
C THR A 105 3.68 -1.09 4.61
N LYS A 106 4.34 -2.01 3.91
CA LYS A 106 3.75 -2.75 2.78
C LYS A 106 2.51 -3.56 3.18
N SER A 107 2.46 -4.06 4.42
CA SER A 107 1.30 -4.80 4.92
C SER A 107 0.05 -3.92 5.02
N ILE A 108 0.18 -2.69 5.52
CA ILE A 108 -0.92 -1.71 5.55
C ILE A 108 -1.33 -1.32 4.12
N GLU A 109 -0.38 -1.10 3.23
CA GLU A 109 -0.67 -0.78 1.82
C GLU A 109 -1.40 -1.91 1.12
N ALA A 110 -1.00 -3.16 1.35
CA ALA A 110 -1.64 -4.34 0.78
C ALA A 110 -3.04 -4.61 1.34
N ALA A 111 -3.37 -4.14 2.55
CA ALA A 111 -4.70 -4.28 3.11
C ALA A 111 -5.76 -3.40 2.42
N LEU A 112 -5.35 -2.27 1.80
CA LEU A 112 -6.28 -1.29 1.24
C LEU A 112 -7.12 -1.84 0.09
N PRO A 113 -6.53 -2.51 -0.91
CA PRO A 113 -7.29 -3.24 -1.92
C PRO A 113 -8.38 -4.12 -1.32
N TRP A 114 -8.03 -4.89 -0.29
CA TRP A 114 -8.95 -5.84 0.32
C TRP A 114 -10.10 -5.14 1.03
N LEU A 115 -9.83 -4.09 1.79
CA LEU A 115 -10.88 -3.33 2.47
C LEU A 115 -11.86 -2.72 1.47
N TYR A 116 -11.36 -2.16 0.35
CA TYR A 116 -12.20 -1.64 -0.71
C TYR A 116 -13.04 -2.74 -1.38
N LEU A 117 -12.42 -3.88 -1.74
CA LEU A 117 -13.11 -5.03 -2.34
C LEU A 117 -14.13 -5.68 -1.40
N LYS A 118 -13.95 -5.55 -0.09
CA LYS A 118 -14.92 -5.98 0.94
C LYS A 118 -16.08 -5.00 1.12
N GLY A 119 -16.12 -3.91 0.36
CA GLY A 119 -17.25 -2.98 0.31
C GLY A 119 -17.16 -1.85 1.32
N ILE A 120 -16.00 -1.62 1.95
CA ILE A 120 -15.82 -0.43 2.79
C ILE A 120 -15.75 0.79 1.87
N SER A 121 -16.65 1.75 2.10
CA SER A 121 -16.73 2.97 1.31
C SER A 121 -15.42 3.76 1.40
N SER A 122 -15.03 4.42 0.30
CA SER A 122 -13.85 5.30 0.27
C SER A 122 -13.89 6.39 1.37
N GLY A 123 -15.09 6.82 1.78
CA GLY A 123 -15.27 7.80 2.86
C GLY A 123 -15.12 7.21 4.27
N GLU A 124 -15.37 5.92 4.44
CA GLU A 124 -15.30 5.20 5.72
C GLU A 124 -13.95 4.52 5.94
N MET A 125 -13.07 4.53 4.93
CA MET A 125 -11.77 3.86 4.94
C MET A 125 -10.87 4.31 6.10
N GLN A 126 -10.89 5.60 6.43
CA GLN A 126 -10.14 6.17 7.55
C GLN A 126 -10.67 5.61 8.89
N SER A 127 -11.99 5.61 9.09
CA SER A 127 -12.62 5.06 10.29
C SER A 127 -12.39 3.55 10.44
N ALA A 128 -12.46 2.81 9.33
CA ALA A 128 -12.15 1.38 9.34
C ALA A 128 -10.70 1.09 9.77
N LEU A 129 -9.76 1.96 9.38
CA LEU A 129 -8.37 1.83 9.80
C LEU A 129 -8.15 2.19 11.26
N GLU A 130 -8.79 3.25 11.74
CA GLU A 130 -8.72 3.65 13.15
C GLU A 130 -9.16 2.52 14.08
N VAL A 131 -10.18 1.75 13.68
CA VAL A 131 -10.62 0.55 14.41
C VAL A 131 -9.56 -0.56 14.40
N LEU A 132 -8.84 -0.75 13.29
CA LEU A 132 -7.87 -1.83 13.13
C LEU A 132 -6.50 -1.54 13.76
N VAL A 133 -6.08 -0.27 13.72
CA VAL A 133 -4.68 0.11 13.98
C VAL A 133 -4.57 1.24 15.03
N GLY A 134 -5.71 1.66 15.58
CA GLY A 134 -5.81 2.66 16.64
C GLY A 134 -6.15 4.06 16.12
N PRO A 135 -6.60 4.97 17.01
CA PRO A 135 -7.13 6.29 16.64
C PRO A 135 -6.07 7.23 16.05
N GLU A 136 -4.79 6.94 16.29
CA GLU A 136 -3.68 7.72 15.72
C GLU A 136 -3.34 7.31 14.28
N ALA A 137 -3.99 6.26 13.76
CA ALA A 137 -3.75 5.77 12.43
C ALA A 137 -4.11 6.84 11.39
N LYS A 138 -3.10 7.35 10.68
CA LYS A 138 -3.27 8.42 9.69
C LYS A 138 -2.81 7.94 8.32
N GLY A 139 -3.37 8.57 7.28
CA GLY A 139 -2.89 8.42 5.92
C GLY A 139 -3.71 7.49 5.02
N LEU A 140 -4.91 7.08 5.45
CA LEU A 140 -5.89 6.45 4.57
C LEU A 140 -7.04 7.40 4.25
N SER A 141 -6.69 8.41 3.48
CA SER A 141 -7.66 9.31 2.88
C SER A 141 -8.35 8.65 1.68
N ALA A 142 -9.55 9.15 1.38
CA ALA A 142 -10.24 8.86 0.11
C ALA A 142 -9.33 9.11 -1.12
N SER A 143 -8.38 10.05 -1.04
CA SER A 143 -7.41 10.31 -2.11
C SER A 143 -6.41 9.16 -2.35
N THR A 144 -6.07 8.38 -1.32
CA THR A 144 -5.25 7.17 -1.48
C THR A 144 -6.01 6.13 -2.30
N ILE A 145 -7.29 5.92 -1.98
CA ILE A 145 -8.15 4.98 -2.71
C ILE A 145 -8.42 5.48 -4.14
N SER A 146 -8.60 6.78 -4.33
CA SER A 146 -8.73 7.37 -5.67
C SER A 146 -7.50 7.07 -6.54
N ARG A 147 -6.29 7.24 -6.00
CA ARG A 147 -5.05 6.88 -6.71
C ARG A 147 -4.95 5.38 -7.01
N LEU A 148 -5.34 4.53 -6.06
CA LEU A 148 -5.39 3.08 -6.27
C LEU A 148 -6.35 2.72 -7.42
N LYS A 149 -7.53 3.34 -7.47
CA LYS A 149 -8.48 3.17 -8.56
C LYS A 149 -7.94 3.63 -9.90
N GLN A 150 -7.15 4.71 -9.94
CA GLN A 150 -6.51 5.16 -11.18
C GLN A 150 -5.55 4.10 -11.73
N VAL A 151 -4.70 3.53 -10.86
CA VAL A 151 -3.79 2.44 -11.25
C VAL A 151 -4.58 1.23 -11.75
N TRP A 152 -5.64 0.82 -11.05
CA TRP A 152 -6.49 -0.27 -11.52
C TRP A 152 -7.24 0.05 -12.82
N GLY A 153 -7.60 1.31 -13.05
CA GLY A 153 -8.18 1.76 -14.31
C GLY A 153 -7.20 1.58 -15.46
N GLU A 154 -5.94 1.99 -15.28
CA GLU A 154 -4.86 1.79 -16.25
C GLU A 154 -4.59 0.29 -16.50
N GLU A 155 -4.55 -0.53 -15.45
CA GLU A 155 -4.40 -1.98 -15.55
C GLU A 155 -5.58 -2.64 -16.27
N TYR A 156 -6.80 -2.17 -16.00
CA TYR A 156 -8.02 -2.62 -16.66
C TYR A 156 -8.02 -2.26 -18.15
N GLU A 157 -7.68 -1.03 -18.51
CA GLU A 157 -7.56 -0.60 -19.90
C GLU A 157 -6.50 -1.43 -20.65
N ALA A 158 -5.35 -1.67 -20.02
CA ALA A 158 -4.30 -2.52 -20.58
C ALA A 158 -4.77 -3.98 -20.75
N TRP A 159 -5.54 -4.50 -19.80
CA TRP A 159 -6.13 -5.84 -19.88
C TRP A 159 -7.17 -5.96 -21.00
N CYS A 160 -8.07 -4.98 -21.15
CA CYS A 160 -9.05 -4.95 -22.24
C CYS A 160 -8.40 -4.89 -23.63
N GLN A 161 -7.21 -4.30 -23.75
CA GLN A 161 -6.45 -4.22 -24.99
C GLN A 161 -5.51 -5.42 -25.23
N ALA A 162 -5.38 -6.31 -24.24
CA ALA A 162 -4.46 -7.44 -24.34
C ALA A 162 -4.91 -8.43 -25.44
N PRO A 163 -3.98 -8.97 -26.24
CA PRO A 163 -4.34 -9.87 -27.32
C PRO A 163 -4.78 -11.23 -26.75
N LEU A 164 -5.90 -11.75 -27.28
CA LEU A 164 -6.50 -13.04 -26.87
C LEU A 164 -5.98 -14.23 -27.69
N ASP A 165 -5.09 -14.01 -28.66
CA ASP A 165 -4.52 -15.02 -29.56
C ASP A 165 -3.47 -15.92 -28.91
N LYS A 166 -3.13 -15.66 -27.64
CA LYS A 166 -2.14 -16.45 -26.88
C LYS A 166 -2.61 -17.87 -26.59
N ASP A 167 -3.91 -18.08 -26.48
CA ASP A 167 -4.56 -19.37 -26.18
C ASP A 167 -5.57 -19.71 -27.30
N GLN A 168 -5.75 -20.99 -27.60
CA GLN A 168 -6.86 -21.45 -28.43
C GLN A 168 -8.11 -21.62 -27.58
N TRP A 169 -9.14 -20.82 -27.84
CA TRP A 169 -10.41 -20.86 -27.12
C TRP A 169 -11.36 -21.90 -27.72
N VAL A 170 -11.70 -22.94 -26.96
CA VAL A 170 -12.58 -24.04 -27.40
C VAL A 170 -14.04 -23.71 -27.12
N TYR A 171 -14.30 -23.05 -25.98
CA TYR A 171 -15.64 -22.64 -25.58
C TYR A 171 -15.62 -21.19 -25.09
N VAL A 172 -16.70 -20.47 -25.40
CA VAL A 172 -16.95 -19.12 -24.90
C VAL A 172 -18.36 -19.07 -24.32
N TRP A 173 -18.48 -18.57 -23.09
CA TRP A 173 -19.75 -18.22 -22.45
C TRP A 173 -19.86 -16.71 -22.35
N VAL A 174 -21.07 -16.23 -22.56
CA VAL A 174 -21.42 -14.82 -22.45
C VAL A 174 -22.60 -14.69 -21.49
N ASP A 175 -22.52 -13.74 -20.54
CA ASP A 175 -23.56 -13.52 -19.53
C ASP A 175 -23.65 -12.04 -19.13
N GLY A 176 -24.83 -11.59 -18.70
CA GLY A 176 -25.09 -10.22 -18.28
C GLY A 176 -25.41 -10.12 -16.78
N ILE A 177 -24.50 -9.52 -16.02
CA ILE A 177 -24.64 -9.37 -14.57
C ILE A 177 -25.30 -8.03 -14.26
N HIS A 178 -26.56 -8.08 -13.83
CA HIS A 178 -27.31 -6.89 -13.44
C HIS A 178 -26.94 -6.44 -12.02
N SER A 179 -26.46 -5.21 -11.88
CA SER A 179 -26.17 -4.61 -10.59
C SER A 179 -27.30 -3.68 -10.15
N GLY A 180 -27.71 -3.78 -8.88
CA GLY A 180 -28.71 -2.89 -8.26
C GLY A 180 -28.17 -1.50 -7.89
N LEU A 181 -27.05 -1.06 -8.50
CA LEU A 181 -26.45 0.24 -8.24
C LEU A 181 -27.41 1.34 -8.72
N ARG A 182 -27.93 2.12 -7.76
CA ARG A 182 -28.78 3.30 -8.02
C ARG A 182 -27.90 4.42 -8.58
N SER A 183 -27.84 4.53 -9.89
CA SER A 183 -27.64 5.82 -10.57
C SER A 183 -28.89 6.07 -11.41
N ASP A 184 -29.38 7.31 -11.42
CA ASP A 184 -30.70 7.69 -11.96
C ASP A 184 -31.04 6.96 -13.28
N ASP A 185 -32.15 6.20 -13.23
CA ASP A 185 -32.87 5.57 -14.34
C ASP A 185 -32.19 4.52 -15.24
N SER A 186 -30.96 4.06 -14.96
CA SER A 186 -30.36 2.94 -15.71
C SER A 186 -29.82 1.84 -14.80
N LYS A 187 -30.35 0.62 -14.96
CA LYS A 187 -29.76 -0.58 -14.36
C LYS A 187 -28.42 -0.83 -15.06
N LEU A 188 -27.33 -0.71 -14.33
CA LEU A 188 -26.01 -1.11 -14.84
C LEU A 188 -25.98 -2.63 -15.02
N CYS A 189 -25.66 -3.08 -16.23
CA CYS A 189 -25.45 -4.48 -16.58
C CYS A 189 -24.00 -4.65 -17.03
N ALA A 190 -23.27 -5.55 -16.38
CA ALA A 190 -21.92 -5.92 -16.80
C ALA A 190 -22.01 -7.13 -17.72
N LEU A 191 -21.70 -6.94 -19.00
CA LEU A 191 -21.58 -8.02 -19.98
C LEU A 191 -20.23 -8.69 -19.79
N THR A 192 -20.25 -9.98 -19.46
CA THR A 192 -19.05 -10.76 -19.15
C THR A 192 -18.87 -11.86 -20.20
N VAL A 193 -17.63 -12.01 -20.67
CA VAL A 193 -17.23 -13.08 -21.59
C VAL A 193 -16.20 -13.97 -20.88
N ILE A 194 -16.45 -15.27 -20.83
CA ILE A 194 -15.56 -16.27 -20.24
C ILE A 194 -15.15 -17.27 -21.31
N GLY A 195 -13.86 -17.47 -21.49
CA GLY A 195 -13.29 -18.47 -22.40
C GLY A 195 -12.77 -19.69 -21.63
N VAL A 196 -12.84 -20.85 -22.27
CA VAL A 196 -12.06 -22.04 -21.87
C VAL A 196 -11.09 -22.36 -22.99
N ASN A 197 -9.81 -22.39 -22.64
CA ASN A 197 -8.76 -22.74 -23.59
C ASN A 197 -8.68 -24.27 -23.83
N GLU A 198 -7.86 -24.69 -24.78
CA GLU A 198 -7.60 -26.10 -25.11
C GLU A 198 -7.13 -26.97 -23.93
N GLN A 199 -6.57 -26.34 -22.89
CA GLN A 199 -6.13 -27.01 -21.66
C GLN A 199 -7.27 -27.13 -20.62
N GLY A 200 -8.48 -26.66 -20.93
CA GLY A 200 -9.61 -26.66 -20.01
C GLY A 200 -9.59 -25.51 -18.99
N LYS A 201 -8.68 -24.54 -19.13
CA LYS A 201 -8.54 -23.43 -18.18
C LYS A 201 -9.55 -22.32 -18.51
N LYS A 202 -10.39 -21.99 -17.53
CA LYS A 202 -11.34 -20.86 -17.59
C LYS A 202 -10.62 -19.53 -17.38
N GLN A 203 -10.91 -18.54 -18.23
CA GLN A 203 -10.40 -17.18 -18.11
C GLN A 203 -11.51 -16.19 -18.49
N ILE A 204 -11.55 -15.04 -17.80
CA ILE A 204 -12.40 -13.92 -18.23
C ILE A 204 -11.68 -13.28 -19.42
N LEU A 205 -12.42 -13.02 -20.50
CA LEU A 205 -11.92 -12.47 -21.76
C LEU A 205 -12.33 -11.01 -21.95
N ALA A 206 -13.51 -10.64 -21.47
CA ALA A 206 -14.02 -9.28 -21.51
C ALA A 206 -15.03 -9.06 -20.37
N ILE A 207 -15.04 -7.84 -19.85
CA ILE A 207 -16.09 -7.28 -19.00
C ILE A 207 -16.41 -5.92 -19.60
N GLU A 208 -17.67 -5.64 -19.90
CA GLU A 208 -18.08 -4.38 -20.53
C GLU A 208 -19.36 -3.86 -19.85
N ASP A 209 -19.35 -2.59 -19.50
CA ASP A 209 -20.48 -1.90 -18.89
C ASP A 209 -21.52 -1.50 -19.93
N SER A 210 -22.75 -1.97 -19.76
CA SER A 210 -23.90 -1.67 -20.61
C SER A 210 -25.10 -1.22 -19.77
N THR A 211 -25.95 -0.40 -20.36
CA THR A 211 -27.24 0.00 -19.76
C THR A 211 -28.32 -1.07 -19.93
N ARG A 212 -28.14 -2.03 -20.85
CA ARG A 212 -29.07 -3.14 -21.09
C ARG A 212 -28.43 -4.28 -21.89
N GLU A 213 -28.98 -5.48 -21.77
CA GLU A 213 -28.70 -6.56 -22.72
C GLU A 213 -29.44 -6.28 -24.03
N SER A 214 -28.69 -5.88 -25.06
CA SER A 214 -29.24 -5.72 -26.41
C SER A 214 -28.35 -6.41 -27.43
N THR A 215 -28.93 -6.80 -28.56
CA THR A 215 -28.17 -7.39 -29.68
C THR A 215 -27.02 -6.48 -30.13
N GLN A 216 -27.23 -5.17 -30.09
CA GLN A 216 -26.18 -4.20 -30.43
C GLN A 216 -25.04 -4.22 -29.41
N SER A 217 -25.36 -4.18 -28.12
CA SER A 217 -24.35 -4.24 -27.05
C SER A 217 -23.50 -5.52 -27.16
N TRP A 218 -24.13 -6.68 -27.34
CA TRP A 218 -23.40 -7.94 -27.53
C TRP A 218 -22.56 -7.96 -28.81
N ARG A 219 -23.06 -7.37 -29.90
CA ARG A 219 -22.29 -7.23 -31.14
C ARG A 219 -21.05 -6.37 -30.94
N GLU A 220 -21.17 -5.26 -30.23
CA GLU A 220 -20.04 -4.38 -29.91
C GLU A 220 -19.00 -5.12 -29.07
N VAL A 221 -19.40 -5.82 -28.01
CA VAL A 221 -18.51 -6.63 -27.17
C VAL A 221 -17.80 -7.73 -27.97
N LEU A 222 -18.52 -8.49 -28.80
CA LEU A 222 -17.93 -9.60 -29.55
C LEU A 222 -16.98 -9.13 -30.67
N LEU A 223 -17.23 -7.94 -31.24
CA LEU A 223 -16.33 -7.32 -32.22
C LEU A 223 -15.12 -6.66 -31.55
N SER A 224 -15.31 -6.03 -30.38
CA SER A 224 -14.23 -5.37 -29.64
C SER A 224 -13.27 -6.39 -29.01
N SER A 225 -13.79 -7.49 -28.48
CA SER A 225 -13.03 -8.54 -27.80
C SER A 225 -12.12 -9.36 -28.73
N ARG A 226 -12.03 -9.04 -30.03
CA ARG A 226 -11.15 -9.72 -31.02
C ARG A 226 -11.26 -11.25 -31.03
N LEU A 227 -12.36 -11.79 -30.47
CA LEU A 227 -12.72 -13.20 -30.53
C LEU A 227 -13.14 -13.61 -31.96
N ALA A 228 -13.41 -12.63 -32.81
CA ALA A 228 -13.68 -12.81 -34.23
C ALA A 228 -12.38 -12.72 -35.04
N ALA A 229 -11.56 -13.77 -34.97
CA ALA A 229 -10.52 -14.07 -35.96
C ALA A 229 -10.38 -15.60 -36.10
#